data_AF-A0A2T6F7W1-F1
#
_entry.id   AF-A0A2T6F7W1-F1
#
_cell.length_a   1.000
_cell.length_b   1.000
_cell.length_c   1.000
_cell.angle_alpha   90.00
_cell.angle_beta   90.00
_cell.angle_gamma   90.00
#
_symmetry.space_group_name_H-M   'P 1'
#
loop_
_entity.id
_entity.type
_entity.pdbx_description
1 polymer ?
#
loop_
_entity_poly.entity_id
_entity_poly.type
_entity_poly.pdbx_seq_one_letter_code
_entity_poly.pdbx_strand_id
1 'polypeptide(L)'
;MKKIIIGTLCVLAIAGCSTKSDANLANFTVGMNDYLAKKGDLCLAKYNWPIDVTQKEMDASGRNALQMPVLEKVGLVQSSVAQVAVKDAESGVSTGEMINVKRYDLTATGKKYYLTKEMHTATSDGSIVVHQGDFCAARLTLDKVLGWELQKSDKNGDQAVVTYTYKVDAAPWTGDAEVRKVFPMVSRIVLGAGAMQLKESFRKTEQGWVAVNL
;
A
#
# COMPACT_ATOMS: atom_id res chain seq x y z
N MET A 1 -64.35 11.00 -42.34
CA MET A 1 -63.29 11.67 -41.56
C MET A 1 -63.50 11.36 -40.08
N LYS A 2 -62.76 10.39 -39.51
CA LYS A 2 -62.80 10.06 -38.07
C LYS A 2 -61.35 10.13 -37.55
N LYS A 3 -61.11 11.06 -36.62
CA LYS A 3 -59.79 11.36 -36.06
C LYS A 3 -59.40 10.31 -35.00
N ILE A 4 -58.12 9.96 -35.05
CA ILE A 4 -57.36 9.06 -34.17
C ILE A 4 -57.15 9.72 -32.80
N ILE A 5 -57.13 8.93 -31.71
CA ILE A 5 -56.25 9.21 -30.55
C ILE A 5 -55.67 7.87 -30.04
N ILE A 6 -54.41 7.62 -30.37
CA ILE A 6 -53.57 6.57 -29.78
C ILE A 6 -52.84 7.23 -28.61
N GLY A 7 -53.13 6.78 -27.39
CA GLY A 7 -52.46 7.25 -26.17
C GLY A 7 -51.17 6.48 -25.93
N THR A 8 -50.03 7.14 -26.14
CA THR A 8 -48.70 6.62 -25.78
C THR A 8 -48.51 6.75 -24.28
N LEU A 9 -48.51 5.61 -23.58
CA LEU A 9 -48.18 5.51 -22.16
C LEU A 9 -46.67 5.64 -21.98
N CYS A 10 -46.21 6.81 -21.53
CA CYS A 10 -44.81 7.09 -21.23
C CYS A 10 -44.48 6.52 -19.84
N VAL A 11 -43.74 5.40 -19.79
CA VAL A 11 -43.21 4.84 -18.53
C VAL A 11 -41.98 5.66 -18.14
N LEU A 12 -42.16 6.60 -17.23
CA LEU A 12 -41.06 7.32 -16.58
C LEU A 12 -40.39 6.36 -15.59
N ALA A 13 -39.23 5.80 -15.97
CA ALA A 13 -38.35 5.14 -15.03
C ALA A 13 -37.80 6.19 -14.04
N ILE A 14 -38.24 6.12 -12.78
CA ILE A 14 -37.69 6.95 -11.70
C ILE A 14 -36.30 6.41 -11.37
N ALA A 15 -35.28 6.92 -12.06
CA ALA A 15 -33.91 6.85 -11.55
C ALA A 15 -33.85 7.75 -10.31
N GLY A 16 -34.01 7.18 -9.12
CA GLY A 16 -33.82 7.93 -7.87
C GLY A 16 -32.42 8.54 -7.87
N CYS A 17 -32.33 9.87 -7.71
CA CYS A 17 -31.06 10.57 -7.59
C CYS A 17 -30.35 10.08 -6.32
N SER A 18 -29.47 9.08 -6.46
CA SER A 18 -28.61 8.66 -5.37
C SER A 18 -27.62 9.76 -5.03
N THR A 19 -27.47 10.09 -3.76
CA THR A 19 -26.46 11.05 -3.31
C THR A 19 -25.08 10.38 -3.28
N LYS A 20 -24.00 11.17 -3.32
CA LYS A 20 -22.61 10.66 -3.20
C LYS A 20 -22.35 9.91 -1.90
N SER A 21 -23.20 10.13 -0.90
CA SER A 21 -23.09 9.58 0.45
C SER A 21 -23.92 8.32 0.65
N ASP A 22 -24.71 7.91 -0.34
CA ASP A 22 -25.51 6.69 -0.25
C ASP A 22 -24.60 5.45 -0.22
N ALA A 23 -24.93 4.46 0.61
CA ALA A 23 -24.19 3.21 0.69
C ALA A 23 -24.54 2.31 -0.51
N ASN A 24 -23.86 2.51 -1.63
CA ASN A 24 -24.09 1.75 -2.86
C ASN A 24 -22.77 1.44 -3.58
N LEU A 25 -22.85 0.52 -4.55
CA LEU A 25 -21.68 0.02 -5.28
C LEU A 25 -20.91 1.14 -5.99
N ALA A 26 -21.61 2.09 -6.62
CA ALA A 26 -20.98 3.18 -7.36
C ALA A 26 -20.15 4.07 -6.44
N ASN A 27 -20.72 4.49 -5.31
CA ASN A 27 -20.05 5.38 -4.36
C ASN A 27 -18.86 4.70 -3.66
N PHE A 28 -18.97 3.42 -3.29
CA PHE A 28 -17.84 2.67 -2.74
C PHE A 28 -16.75 2.41 -3.77
N THR A 29 -17.10 2.21 -5.05
CA THR A 29 -16.12 2.08 -6.12
C THR A 29 -15.30 3.36 -6.28
N VAL A 30 -15.94 4.53 -6.21
CA VAL A 30 -15.24 5.83 -6.22
C VAL A 30 -14.29 5.94 -5.02
N GLY A 31 -14.80 5.72 -3.80
CA GLY A 31 -13.99 5.80 -2.59
C GLY A 31 -12.80 4.82 -2.58
N MET A 32 -13.01 3.59 -3.05
CA MET A 32 -11.94 2.59 -3.18
C MET A 32 -10.88 2.98 -4.21
N ASN A 33 -11.27 3.56 -5.34
CA ASN A 33 -10.33 4.04 -6.34
C ASN A 33 -9.49 5.21 -5.77
N ASP A 34 -10.12 6.15 -5.07
CA ASP A 34 -9.41 7.25 -4.42
C ASP A 34 -8.43 6.77 -3.35
N TYR A 35 -8.84 5.77 -2.57
CA TYR A 35 -7.98 5.12 -1.58
C TYR A 35 -6.77 4.44 -2.23
N LEU A 36 -6.98 3.55 -3.20
CA LEU A 36 -5.88 2.83 -3.88
C LEU A 36 -5.01 3.76 -4.72
N ALA A 37 -5.54 4.89 -5.21
CA ALA A 37 -4.73 5.92 -5.84
C ALA A 37 -3.70 6.52 -4.87
N LYS A 38 -4.04 6.62 -3.58
CA LYS A 38 -3.19 7.23 -2.55
C LYS A 38 -2.33 6.20 -1.79
N LYS A 39 -2.89 5.03 -1.49
CA LYS A 39 -2.33 3.99 -0.58
C LYS A 39 -2.15 2.62 -1.26
N GLY A 40 -2.35 2.52 -2.57
CA GLY A 40 -2.19 1.26 -3.31
C GLY A 40 -0.74 0.81 -3.54
N ASP A 41 0.25 1.57 -3.08
CA ASP A 41 1.66 1.21 -3.24
C ASP A 41 2.04 0.13 -2.21
N LEU A 42 2.52 -1.03 -2.69
CA LEU A 42 3.01 -2.12 -1.85
C LEU A 42 4.53 -1.98 -1.69
N CYS A 43 4.95 -1.34 -0.60
CA CYS A 43 6.34 -0.99 -0.37
C CYS A 43 7.01 -1.76 0.77
N LEU A 44 8.34 -1.74 0.76
CA LEU A 44 9.17 -2.60 1.59
C LEU A 44 9.61 -1.90 2.89
N ALA A 45 9.13 -0.72 3.26
CA ALA A 45 9.63 0.01 4.42
C ALA A 45 11.17 0.12 4.42
N LYS A 46 11.73 0.48 3.27
CA LYS A 46 13.15 0.76 3.00
C LYS A 46 13.26 2.22 2.56
N TYR A 47 12.96 3.10 3.52
CA TYR A 47 12.79 4.54 3.31
C TYR A 47 14.12 5.28 3.10
N ASN A 48 15.17 4.86 3.79
CA ASN A 48 16.45 5.57 3.80
C ASN A 48 17.53 4.75 3.11
N TRP A 49 18.29 5.40 2.24
CA TRP A 49 19.42 4.82 1.54
C TRP A 49 20.67 5.67 1.76
N PRO A 50 21.87 5.08 1.86
CA PRO A 50 22.14 3.64 1.83
C PRO A 50 21.59 2.86 3.04
N ILE A 51 21.49 1.54 2.91
CA ILE A 51 21.15 0.64 4.02
C ILE A 51 22.42 -0.06 4.50
N ASP A 52 22.77 0.15 5.76
CA ASP A 52 23.92 -0.47 6.40
C ASP A 52 23.48 -1.68 7.23
N VAL A 53 24.13 -2.82 7.00
CA VAL A 53 23.93 -4.07 7.74
C VAL A 53 25.18 -4.34 8.58
N THR A 54 25.01 -4.41 9.90
CA THR A 54 26.09 -4.70 10.85
C THR A 54 26.35 -6.20 10.95
N GLN A 55 27.54 -6.60 11.42
CA GLN A 55 27.82 -8.01 11.72
C GLN A 55 26.82 -8.60 12.71
N LYS A 56 26.47 -7.85 13.76
CA LYS A 56 25.44 -8.24 14.73
C LYS A 56 24.08 -8.53 14.08
N GLU A 57 23.66 -7.72 13.11
CA GLU A 57 22.42 -7.98 12.37
C GLU A 57 22.53 -9.25 11.51
N MET A 58 23.68 -9.50 10.88
CA MET A 58 23.91 -10.73 10.12
C MET A 58 23.84 -11.97 11.01
N ASP A 59 24.51 -11.94 12.15
CA ASP A 59 24.54 -13.05 13.11
C ASP A 59 23.14 -13.36 13.67
N ALA A 60 22.34 -12.30 13.87
CA ALA A 60 20.96 -12.42 14.33
C ALA A 60 19.95 -12.77 13.21
N SER A 61 20.40 -12.96 11.96
CA SER A 61 19.51 -13.12 10.80
C SER A 61 18.47 -12.01 10.71
N GLY A 62 18.89 -10.78 10.97
CA GLY A 62 18.04 -9.60 10.94
C GLY A 62 17.41 -9.38 9.56
N ARG A 63 16.36 -8.57 9.55
CA ARG A 63 15.53 -8.35 8.37
C ARG A 63 16.34 -7.91 7.14
N ASN A 64 17.23 -6.93 7.27
CA ASN A 64 18.03 -6.48 6.12
C ASN A 64 19.14 -7.48 5.80
N ALA A 65 19.72 -8.16 6.79
CA ALA A 65 20.68 -9.23 6.55
C ALA A 65 20.13 -10.35 5.67
N LEU A 66 18.84 -10.70 5.80
CA LEU A 66 18.18 -11.70 4.96
C LEU A 66 17.74 -11.14 3.59
N GLN A 67 17.25 -9.90 3.56
CA GLN A 67 16.59 -9.34 2.37
C GLN A 67 17.56 -8.72 1.37
N MET A 68 18.57 -7.99 1.85
CA MET A 68 19.47 -7.21 0.98
C MET A 68 20.34 -8.08 0.05
N PRO A 69 20.88 -9.24 0.46
CA PRO A 69 21.60 -10.12 -0.47
C PRO A 69 20.73 -10.62 -1.62
N VAL A 70 19.44 -10.85 -1.38
CA VAL A 70 18.50 -11.27 -2.42
C VAL A 70 18.22 -10.12 -3.39
N LEU A 71 18.00 -8.91 -2.88
CA LEU A 71 17.86 -7.71 -3.72
C LEU A 71 19.14 -7.42 -4.53
N GLU A 72 20.32 -7.73 -3.98
CA GLU A 72 21.61 -7.63 -4.67
C GLU A 72 21.69 -8.65 -5.80
N LYS A 73 21.32 -9.90 -5.53
CA LYS A 73 21.29 -10.98 -6.53
C LYS A 73 20.40 -10.66 -7.73
N VAL A 74 19.25 -10.01 -7.51
CA VAL A 74 18.36 -9.56 -8.60
C VAL A 74 18.75 -8.19 -9.18
N GLY A 75 19.90 -7.64 -8.81
CA GLY A 75 20.50 -6.44 -9.40
C GLY A 75 19.85 -5.12 -9.00
N LEU A 76 19.06 -5.10 -7.92
CA LEU A 76 18.37 -3.88 -7.45
C LEU A 76 19.25 -3.05 -6.51
N VAL A 77 20.16 -3.71 -5.80
CA VAL A 77 21.15 -3.05 -4.94
C VAL A 77 22.55 -3.58 -5.24
N GLN A 78 23.55 -2.85 -4.80
CA GLN A 78 24.95 -3.27 -4.82
C GLN A 78 25.55 -3.06 -3.44
N SER A 79 26.40 -3.98 -3.00
CA SER A 79 27.07 -3.86 -1.71
C SER A 79 28.50 -3.34 -1.80
N SER A 80 28.93 -2.72 -0.71
CA SER A 80 30.32 -2.34 -0.42
C SER A 80 30.61 -2.50 1.07
N VAL A 81 31.88 -2.46 1.44
CA VAL A 81 32.28 -2.33 2.85
C VAL A 81 32.42 -0.85 3.18
N ALA A 82 31.79 -0.40 4.26
CA ALA A 82 31.90 0.96 4.76
C ALA A 82 32.22 0.96 6.26
N GLN A 83 32.80 2.06 6.75
CA GLN A 83 32.95 2.31 8.18
C GLN A 83 31.93 3.36 8.62
N VAL A 84 31.22 3.08 9.71
CA VAL A 84 30.25 4.00 10.30
C VAL A 84 30.51 4.17 11.79
N ALA A 85 30.25 5.37 12.29
CA ALA A 85 30.36 5.64 13.72
C ALA A 85 29.21 4.95 14.46
N VAL A 86 29.54 4.24 15.54
CA VAL A 86 28.56 3.68 16.46
C VAL A 86 27.83 4.83 17.14
N LYS A 87 26.51 4.77 17.15
CA LYS A 87 25.67 5.70 17.89
C LYS A 87 25.15 5.00 19.12
N ASP A 88 25.18 5.70 20.24
CA ASP A 88 24.51 5.28 21.45
C ASP A 88 22.99 5.16 21.18
N ALA A 89 22.39 4.07 21.62
CA ALA A 89 21.02 3.73 21.27
C ALA A 89 19.98 4.64 21.96
N GLU A 90 20.34 5.23 23.10
CA GLU A 90 19.44 6.04 23.93
C GLU A 90 19.53 7.53 23.57
N SER A 91 20.75 8.04 23.40
CA SER A 91 21.01 9.45 23.08
C SER A 91 21.14 9.74 21.59
N GLY A 92 21.38 8.72 20.76
CA GLY A 92 21.67 8.87 19.33
C GLY A 92 23.01 9.55 19.02
N VAL A 93 23.81 9.85 20.04
CA VAL A 93 25.11 10.52 19.92
C VAL A 93 26.17 9.51 19.50
N SER A 94 27.09 9.93 18.62
CA SER A 94 28.23 9.11 18.22
C SER A 94 29.15 8.81 19.40
N THR A 95 29.52 7.55 19.60
CA THR A 95 30.50 7.14 20.62
C THR A 95 31.95 7.35 20.17
N GLY A 96 32.16 7.71 18.90
CA GLY A 96 33.49 7.84 18.27
C GLY A 96 34.10 6.51 17.83
N GLU A 97 33.52 5.37 18.24
CA GLU A 97 33.91 4.06 17.74
C GLU A 97 33.44 3.89 16.28
N MET A 98 34.32 3.37 15.42
CA MET A 98 34.00 3.08 14.03
C MET A 98 33.87 1.57 13.84
N ILE A 99 32.78 1.13 13.22
CA ILE A 99 32.55 -0.29 12.88
C ILE A 99 32.45 -0.49 11.37
N ASN A 100 32.91 -1.65 10.90
CA ASN A 100 32.67 -2.07 9.53
C ASN A 100 31.22 -2.54 9.37
N VAL A 101 30.59 -2.12 8.28
CA VAL A 101 29.24 -2.53 7.88
C VAL A 101 29.24 -2.97 6.42
N LYS A 102 28.31 -3.86 6.07
CA LYS A 102 27.97 -4.12 4.67
C LYS A 102 26.92 -3.10 4.25
N ARG A 103 27.36 -2.13 3.44
CA ARG A 103 26.52 -1.04 2.92
C ARG A 103 25.89 -1.45 1.61
N TYR A 104 24.59 -1.23 1.46
CA TYR A 104 23.85 -1.45 0.21
C TYR A 104 23.31 -0.14 -0.36
N ASP A 105 23.64 0.11 -1.62
CA ASP A 105 23.17 1.25 -2.40
C ASP A 105 22.22 0.79 -3.51
N LEU A 106 21.24 1.62 -3.85
CA LEU A 106 20.38 1.37 -5.02
C LEU A 106 21.19 1.44 -6.31
N THR A 107 21.08 0.40 -7.14
CA THR A 107 21.57 0.45 -8.53
C THR A 107 20.68 1.37 -9.37
N ALA A 108 21.09 1.64 -10.61
CA ALA A 108 20.22 2.34 -11.58
C ALA A 108 18.89 1.60 -11.80
N THR A 109 18.89 0.26 -11.75
CA THR A 109 17.68 -0.56 -11.83
C THR A 109 16.85 -0.43 -10.57
N GLY A 110 17.46 -0.51 -9.39
CA GLY A 110 16.77 -0.34 -8.10
C GLY A 110 16.07 1.00 -7.97
N LYS A 111 16.70 2.09 -8.41
CA LYS A 111 16.12 3.45 -8.36
C LYS A 111 14.78 3.57 -9.10
N LYS A 112 14.50 2.72 -10.11
CA LYS A 112 13.21 2.71 -10.81
C LYS A 112 12.04 2.27 -9.91
N TYR A 113 12.34 1.56 -8.83
CA TYR A 113 11.36 1.06 -7.87
C TYR A 113 11.34 1.85 -6.56
N TYR A 114 12.19 2.87 -6.44
CA TYR A 114 12.13 3.79 -5.31
C TYR A 114 11.15 4.92 -5.64
N LEU A 115 10.01 4.94 -4.95
CA LEU A 115 8.98 5.95 -5.14
C LEU A 115 9.26 7.14 -4.24
N THR A 116 9.65 8.28 -4.82
CA THR A 116 9.82 9.54 -4.11
C THR A 116 8.47 10.25 -3.94
N LYS A 117 7.81 9.96 -2.84
CA LYS A 117 6.52 10.54 -2.44
C LYS A 117 6.45 10.51 -0.92
N GLU A 118 5.82 11.52 -0.32
CA GLU A 118 5.56 11.52 1.12
C GLU A 118 4.72 10.30 1.52
N MET A 119 5.23 9.54 2.47
CA MET A 119 4.59 8.36 3.05
C MET A 119 4.45 8.54 4.55
N HIS A 120 3.26 8.29 5.06
CA HIS A 120 2.93 8.46 6.48
C HIS A 120 2.83 7.08 7.12
N THR A 121 3.66 6.84 8.13
CA THR A 121 3.63 5.61 8.93
C THR A 121 3.13 5.95 10.32
N ALA A 122 2.03 5.33 10.75
CA ALA A 122 1.59 5.40 12.13
C ALA A 122 2.45 4.49 13.01
N THR A 123 2.93 5.03 14.14
CA THR A 123 3.67 4.30 15.16
C THR A 123 2.73 3.76 16.24
N SER A 124 3.23 2.86 17.08
CA SER A 124 2.44 2.23 18.15
C SER A 124 1.93 3.22 19.21
N ASP A 125 2.57 4.38 19.35
CA ASP A 125 2.15 5.46 20.25
C ASP A 125 1.15 6.45 19.60
N GLY A 126 0.75 6.19 18.35
CA GLY A 126 -0.19 7.02 17.59
C GLY A 126 0.43 8.25 16.92
N SER A 127 1.75 8.46 17.03
CA SER A 127 2.43 9.49 16.25
C SER A 127 2.55 9.09 14.77
N ILE A 128 2.75 10.08 13.90
CA ILE A 128 2.93 9.88 12.46
C ILE A 128 4.37 10.23 12.10
N VAL A 129 5.08 9.27 11.51
CA VAL A 129 6.40 9.49 10.92
C VAL A 129 6.22 9.72 9.42
N VAL A 130 6.81 10.80 8.92
CA VAL A 130 6.80 11.12 7.49
C VAL A 130 8.11 10.65 6.86
N HIS A 131 8.00 9.85 5.80
CA HIS A 131 9.11 9.41 4.95
C HIS A 131 9.00 10.06 3.58
N GLN A 132 10.12 10.39 2.96
CA GLN A 132 10.16 11.07 1.65
C GLN A 132 10.13 10.09 0.46
N GLY A 133 10.13 8.80 0.74
CA GLY A 133 9.96 7.75 -0.26
C GLY A 133 10.10 6.37 0.34
N ASP A 134 9.85 5.35 -0.47
CA ASP A 134 10.02 3.94 -0.12
C ASP A 134 10.34 3.12 -1.37
N PHE A 135 10.93 1.94 -1.17
CA PHE A 135 11.19 0.97 -2.22
C PHE A 135 9.96 0.08 -2.42
N CYS A 136 9.31 0.17 -3.57
CA CYS A 136 8.01 -0.44 -3.84
C CYS A 136 8.09 -1.64 -4.80
N ALA A 137 7.34 -2.68 -4.46
CA ALA A 137 7.32 -3.94 -5.18
C ALA A 137 6.16 -4.05 -6.15
N ALA A 138 5.06 -3.34 -5.88
CA ALA A 138 3.87 -3.37 -6.73
C ALA A 138 2.97 -2.17 -6.48
N ARG A 139 2.04 -1.96 -7.41
CA ARG A 139 0.90 -1.04 -7.30
C ARG A 139 -0.40 -1.83 -7.37
N LEU A 140 -1.28 -1.65 -6.39
CA LEU A 140 -2.61 -2.23 -6.37
C LEU A 140 -3.61 -1.25 -7.01
N THR A 141 -4.51 -1.81 -7.82
CA THR A 141 -5.67 -1.08 -8.35
C THR A 141 -6.94 -1.88 -8.09
N LEU A 142 -8.09 -1.21 -8.04
CA LEU A 142 -9.35 -1.89 -7.78
C LEU A 142 -9.66 -2.87 -8.93
N ASP A 143 -9.98 -4.11 -8.57
CA ASP A 143 -10.61 -5.04 -9.51
C ASP A 143 -12.13 -4.86 -9.44
N LYS A 144 -12.71 -5.07 -8.24
CA LYS A 144 -14.13 -4.83 -7.96
C LYS A 144 -14.42 -4.78 -6.47
N VAL A 145 -15.46 -4.03 -6.12
CA VAL A 145 -16.11 -4.13 -4.81
C VAL A 145 -17.05 -5.33 -4.83
N LEU A 146 -16.94 -6.19 -3.81
CA LEU A 146 -17.78 -7.38 -3.64
C LEU A 146 -18.98 -7.14 -2.74
N GLY A 147 -18.87 -6.21 -1.79
CA GLY A 147 -19.93 -5.86 -0.85
C GLY A 147 -19.43 -4.96 0.27
N TRP A 148 -20.34 -4.54 1.14
CA TRP A 148 -20.04 -3.70 2.29
C TRP A 148 -20.94 -4.03 3.47
N GLU A 149 -20.42 -3.79 4.67
CA GLU A 149 -21.14 -3.93 5.93
C GLU A 149 -21.20 -2.56 6.61
N LEU A 150 -22.41 -2.04 6.88
CA LEU A 150 -22.58 -0.83 7.69
C LEU A 150 -22.37 -1.17 9.17
N GLN A 151 -21.53 -0.39 9.86
CA GLN A 151 -21.17 -0.66 11.24
C GLN A 151 -22.33 -0.34 12.18
N LYS A 152 -22.85 -1.36 12.88
CA LYS A 152 -24.02 -1.25 13.76
C LYS A 152 -23.79 -0.40 15.02
N SER A 153 -22.53 -0.27 15.43
CA SER A 153 -22.13 0.58 16.56
C SER A 153 -22.26 2.07 16.23
N ASP A 154 -22.40 2.42 14.95
CA ASP A 154 -22.63 3.77 14.48
C ASP A 154 -24.13 4.02 14.35
N LYS A 155 -24.69 4.82 15.26
CA LYS A 155 -26.15 5.13 15.29
C LYS A 155 -26.65 5.78 14.00
N ASN A 156 -25.77 6.36 13.20
CA ASN A 156 -26.09 7.04 11.95
C ASN A 156 -25.74 6.22 10.70
N GLY A 157 -25.06 5.08 10.85
CA GLY A 157 -24.56 4.30 9.72
C GLY A 157 -23.49 5.05 8.90
N ASP A 158 -22.72 5.93 9.55
CA ASP A 158 -21.70 6.75 8.90
C ASP A 158 -20.38 5.99 8.69
N GLN A 159 -20.31 4.70 9.06
CA GLN A 159 -19.15 3.84 8.84
C GLN A 159 -19.51 2.56 8.11
N ALA A 160 -18.63 2.15 7.20
CA ALA A 160 -18.77 0.94 6.42
C ALA A 160 -17.45 0.19 6.32
N VAL A 161 -17.48 -1.13 6.24
CA VAL A 161 -16.34 -1.96 5.86
C VAL A 161 -16.60 -2.53 4.48
N VAL A 162 -15.79 -2.11 3.51
CA VAL A 162 -15.93 -2.49 2.10
C VAL A 162 -15.01 -3.67 1.81
N THR A 163 -15.57 -4.74 1.26
CA THR A 163 -14.82 -5.92 0.81
C THR A 163 -14.57 -5.81 -0.70
N TYR A 164 -13.33 -6.01 -1.14
CA TYR A 164 -12.94 -5.83 -2.55
C TYR A 164 -11.87 -6.84 -2.99
N THR A 165 -11.79 -7.08 -4.30
CA THR A 165 -10.62 -7.68 -4.95
C THR A 165 -9.81 -6.60 -5.65
N TYR A 166 -8.54 -6.90 -5.93
CA TYR A 166 -7.60 -5.96 -6.53
C TYR A 166 -6.85 -6.59 -7.71
N LYS A 167 -6.40 -5.76 -8.63
CA LYS A 167 -5.37 -6.08 -9.62
C LYS A 167 -4.02 -5.62 -9.08
N VAL A 168 -2.95 -6.24 -9.56
CA VAL A 168 -1.59 -5.90 -9.18
C VAL A 168 -0.76 -5.60 -10.42
N ASP A 169 -0.08 -4.47 -10.42
CA ASP A 169 1.04 -4.18 -11.30
C ASP A 169 2.32 -4.44 -10.49
N ALA A 170 2.86 -5.65 -10.61
CA ALA A 170 3.99 -6.11 -9.82
C ALA A 170 5.30 -5.93 -10.58
N ALA A 171 6.33 -5.44 -9.90
CA ALA A 171 7.66 -5.34 -10.47
C ALA A 171 8.18 -6.74 -10.86
N PRO A 172 8.84 -6.92 -12.03
CA PRO A 172 9.22 -8.24 -12.53
C PRO A 172 10.07 -9.07 -11.56
N TRP A 173 10.92 -8.42 -10.76
CA TRP A 173 11.78 -9.07 -9.78
C TRP A 173 11.00 -9.79 -8.66
N THR A 174 9.73 -9.43 -8.42
CA THR A 174 8.85 -10.12 -7.46
C THR A 174 8.48 -11.55 -7.89
N GLY A 175 8.76 -11.90 -9.15
CA GLY A 175 8.60 -13.25 -9.67
C GLY A 175 9.67 -14.25 -9.20
N ASP A 176 10.82 -13.77 -8.73
CA ASP A 176 11.95 -14.61 -8.33
C ASP A 176 11.65 -15.42 -7.05
N ALA A 177 12.08 -16.68 -7.02
CA ALA A 177 11.75 -17.60 -5.93
C ALA A 177 12.39 -17.21 -4.58
N GLU A 178 13.62 -16.69 -4.60
CA GLU A 178 14.30 -16.25 -3.38
C GLU A 178 13.73 -14.93 -2.88
N VAL A 179 13.36 -14.03 -3.80
CA VAL A 179 12.60 -12.81 -3.46
C VAL A 179 11.32 -13.20 -2.74
N ARG A 180 10.57 -14.16 -3.27
CA ARG A 180 9.30 -14.58 -2.66
C ARG A 180 9.48 -15.13 -1.25
N LYS A 181 10.58 -15.84 -1.01
CA LYS A 181 10.94 -16.42 0.30
C LYS A 181 11.23 -15.34 1.34
N VAL A 182 11.97 -14.29 0.99
CA VAL A 182 12.38 -13.24 1.97
C VAL A 182 11.39 -12.07 2.06
N PHE A 183 10.42 -12.00 1.13
CA PHE A 183 9.29 -11.06 1.13
C PHE A 183 7.93 -11.80 1.06
N PRO A 184 7.58 -12.61 2.06
CA PRO A 184 6.38 -13.47 2.01
C PRO A 184 5.07 -12.67 1.93
N MET A 185 5.02 -11.48 2.54
CA MET A 185 3.84 -10.60 2.44
C MET A 185 3.64 -10.06 1.03
N VAL A 186 4.72 -9.64 0.36
CA VAL A 186 4.65 -9.21 -1.05
C VAL A 186 4.16 -10.36 -1.91
N SER A 187 4.73 -11.55 -1.74
CA SER A 187 4.33 -12.76 -2.48
C SER A 187 2.84 -13.07 -2.31
N ARG A 188 2.34 -13.01 -1.07
CA ARG A 188 0.92 -13.25 -0.77
C ARG A 188 0.03 -12.27 -1.52
N ILE A 189 0.36 -10.97 -1.51
CA ILE A 189 -0.44 -9.96 -2.20
C ILE A 189 -0.36 -10.14 -3.72
N VAL A 190 0.84 -10.35 -4.29
CA VAL A 190 1.01 -10.51 -5.74
C VAL A 190 0.29 -11.75 -6.26
N LEU A 191 0.44 -12.89 -5.59
CA LEU A 191 -0.21 -14.15 -5.99
C LEU A 191 -1.73 -14.14 -5.75
N GLY A 192 -2.22 -13.30 -4.84
CA GLY A 192 -3.64 -13.15 -4.54
C GLY A 192 -4.43 -12.27 -5.51
N ALA A 193 -3.78 -11.62 -6.49
CA ALA A 193 -4.44 -10.68 -7.39
C ALA A 193 -5.65 -11.31 -8.11
N GLY A 194 -6.76 -10.57 -8.15
CA GLY A 194 -8.02 -10.97 -8.77
C GLY A 194 -8.87 -11.99 -7.97
N ALA A 195 -8.34 -12.58 -6.90
CA ALA A 195 -9.03 -13.62 -6.13
C ALA A 195 -9.09 -13.33 -4.63
N MET A 196 -8.00 -12.84 -4.03
CA MET A 196 -7.93 -12.54 -2.61
C MET A 196 -8.77 -11.30 -2.29
N GLN A 197 -9.58 -11.43 -1.25
CA GLN A 197 -10.43 -10.35 -0.76
C GLN A 197 -9.71 -9.58 0.32
N LEU A 198 -9.71 -8.26 0.21
CA LEU A 198 -9.27 -7.33 1.24
C LEU A 198 -10.47 -6.55 1.76
N LYS A 199 -10.32 -5.99 2.96
CA LYS A 199 -11.32 -5.13 3.59
C LYS A 199 -10.70 -3.77 3.87
N GLU A 200 -11.45 -2.71 3.64
CA GLU A 200 -11.07 -1.34 4.00
C GLU A 200 -12.23 -0.61 4.67
N SER A 201 -11.91 0.20 5.67
CA SER A 201 -12.91 0.92 6.46
C SER A 201 -13.14 2.30 5.89
N PHE A 202 -14.40 2.70 5.74
CA PHE A 202 -14.83 3.98 5.21
C PHE A 202 -15.69 4.73 6.23
N ARG A 203 -15.59 6.06 6.18
CA ARG A 203 -16.50 6.99 6.84
C ARG A 203 -17.25 7.80 5.78
N LYS A 204 -18.54 8.02 6.03
CA LYS A 204 -19.41 8.89 5.24
C LYS A 204 -19.04 10.36 5.49
N THR A 205 -18.89 11.11 4.41
CA THR A 205 -18.68 12.56 4.43
C THR A 205 -19.59 13.22 3.39
N GLU A 206 -19.61 14.55 3.37
CA GLU A 206 -20.33 15.32 2.33
C GLU A 206 -19.78 15.06 0.92
N GLN A 207 -18.50 14.69 0.81
CA GLN A 207 -17.83 14.38 -0.45
C GLN A 207 -18.05 12.93 -0.91
N GLY A 208 -18.60 12.07 -0.05
CA GLY A 208 -18.86 10.66 -0.31
C GLY A 208 -18.25 9.76 0.76
N TRP A 209 -17.91 8.51 0.40
CA TRP A 209 -17.24 7.58 1.31
C TRP A 209 -15.73 7.75 1.23
N VAL A 210 -15.10 8.09 2.36
CA VAL A 210 -13.65 8.30 2.47
C VAL A 210 -13.04 7.24 3.40
N ALA A 211 -11.91 6.63 3.00
CA ALA A 211 -11.23 5.64 3.83
C ALA A 211 -10.78 6.25 5.17
N VAL A 212 -10.90 5.50 6.28
CA VAL A 212 -10.62 6.00 7.64
C VAL A 212 -9.12 6.28 7.85
N ASN A 213 -8.26 5.57 7.13
CA ASN A 213 -6.80 5.62 7.21
C ASN A 213 -6.14 6.41 6.06
N LEU A 214 -6.92 7.26 5.37
CA LEU A 214 -6.42 8.08 4.26
C LEU A 214 -5.37 9.08 4.73
#